data_AF-A0A530M1D1-F1
#
_entry.id   AF-A0A530M1D1-F1
#
_cell.length_a   1.000
_cell.length_b   1.000
_cell.length_c   1.000
_cell.angle_alpha   90.00
_cell.angle_beta   90.00
_cell.angle_gamma   90.00
#
_symmetry.space_group_name_H-M   'P 1'
#
loop_
_entity.id
_entity.type
_entity.pdbx_description
1 polymer ?
#
loop_
_entity_poly.entity_id
_entity_poly.type
_entity_poly.pdbx_seq_one_letter_code
_entity_poly.pdbx_strand_id
1 'polypeptide(L)'
;MFQTLVEFQRTIYLALGEQIKLLAAGGNWLAFVAFLPMGVVFGAAHALTPGHSKAVLATYLAGSDAKVSRGLLVSITLSFTHVTIAVLIAALSLPLVSIALGSVGRAPLLEHISRGLLGLIGVWMLWRALSHSHHHRHEGEAVGVMA
;
A
#
# COMPACT_ATOMS: atom_id res chain seq x y z
N MET A 1 -0.47 -5.26 23.12
CA MET A 1 0.52 -5.04 22.05
C MET A 1 -0.11 -4.61 20.72
N PHE A 2 -1.16 -5.26 20.20
CA PHE A 2 -1.83 -4.79 18.97
C PHE A 2 -2.57 -3.46 19.13
N GLN A 3 -3.34 -3.30 20.22
CA GLN A 3 -4.07 -2.05 20.50
C GLN A 3 -3.14 -0.84 20.62
N THR A 4 -1.99 -1.00 21.28
CA THR A 4 -0.98 0.06 21.44
C THR A 4 -0.39 0.51 20.10
N LEU A 5 -0.25 -0.39 19.12
CA LEU A 5 0.22 -0.04 17.77
C LEU A 5 -0.83 0.72 16.96
N VAL A 6 -2.10 0.35 17.11
CA VAL A 6 -3.23 1.04 16.45
C VAL A 6 -3.43 2.44 17.05
N GLU A 7 -3.36 2.58 18.38
CA GLU A 7 -3.45 3.87 19.06
C GLU A 7 -2.29 4.79 18.69
N PHE A 8 -1.07 4.25 18.62
CA PHE A 8 0.11 4.98 18.16
C PHE A 8 -0.08 5.49 16.73
N GLN A 9 -0.54 4.63 15.81
CA GLN A 9 -0.80 5.02 14.43
C GLN A 9 -1.88 6.09 14.32
N ARG A 10 -2.98 5.96 15.06
CA ARG A 10 -4.08 6.94 15.09
C ARG A 10 -3.61 8.29 15.61
N THR A 11 -2.80 8.30 16.67
CA THR A 11 -2.29 9.53 17.29
C THR A 11 -1.40 10.29 16.31
N ILE A 12 -0.47 9.60 15.63
CA ILE A 12 0.39 10.24 14.64
C ILE A 12 -0.43 10.77 13.46
N TYR A 13 -1.41 10.00 12.97
CA TYR A 13 -2.28 10.42 11.88
C TYR A 13 -3.03 11.73 12.20
N LEU A 14 -3.60 11.82 13.41
CA LEU A 14 -4.32 13.02 13.84
C LEU A 14 -3.38 14.22 14.00
N ALA A 15 -2.20 14.02 14.60
CA ALA A 15 -1.20 15.07 14.77
C ALA A 15 -0.68 15.60 13.43
N LEU A 16 -0.40 14.72 12.46
CA LEU A 16 -0.03 15.12 11.10
C LEU A 16 -1.15 15.91 10.41
N GLY A 17 -2.40 15.42 10.52
CA GLY A 17 -3.56 16.06 9.92
C GLY A 17 -3.78 17.47 10.45
N GLU A 18 -3.55 17.69 11.73
CA GLU A 18 -3.61 19.02 12.35
C GLU A 18 -2.52 19.96 11.82
N GLN A 19 -1.26 19.48 11.75
CA GLN A 19 -0.17 20.29 11.20
C GLN A 19 -0.36 20.64 9.73
N ILE A 20 -0.90 19.72 8.91
CA ILE A 20 -1.21 19.98 7.50
C ILE A 20 -2.26 21.10 7.38
N LYS A 21 -3.28 21.11 8.25
CA LYS A 21 -4.29 22.18 8.28
C LYS A 21 -3.68 23.53 8.63
N LEU A 22 -2.79 23.56 9.63
CA LEU A 22 -2.09 24.79 10.02
C LEU A 22 -1.20 25.31 8.88
N LEU A 23 -0.50 24.40 8.19
CA LEU A 23 0.32 24.74 7.04
C LEU A 23 -0.52 25.24 5.85
N ALA A 24 -1.70 24.66 5.62
CA ALA A 24 -2.61 25.09 4.56
C ALA A 24 -3.27 26.44 4.83
N ALA A 25 -3.51 26.79 6.10
CA ALA A 25 -4.19 28.04 6.48
C ALA A 25 -3.31 29.30 6.37
N GLY A 26 -1.98 29.16 6.42
CA GLY A 26 -1.07 30.31 6.35
C GLY A 26 0.42 29.98 6.35
N GLY A 27 0.78 28.74 6.04
CA GLY A 27 2.16 28.27 6.06
C GLY A 27 3.00 28.84 4.92
N ASN A 28 4.24 29.25 5.23
CA ASN A 28 5.23 29.63 4.23
C ASN A 28 6.03 28.41 3.74
N TRP A 29 6.82 28.58 2.68
CA TRP A 29 7.63 27.50 2.10
C TRP A 29 8.58 26.84 3.10
N LEU A 30 9.12 27.61 4.04
CA LEU A 30 10.04 27.10 5.05
C LEU A 30 9.32 26.14 6.02
N ALA A 31 8.11 26.47 6.43
CA ALA A 31 7.29 25.59 7.27
C ALA A 31 6.93 24.28 6.54
N PHE A 32 6.70 24.32 5.22
CA PHE A 32 6.48 23.12 4.44
C PHE A 32 7.73 22.22 4.37
N VAL A 33 8.90 22.80 4.08
CA VAL A 33 10.15 22.03 4.03
C VAL A 33 10.49 21.44 5.40
N ALA A 34 10.26 22.20 6.48
CA ALA A 34 10.43 21.72 7.86
C ALA A 34 9.46 20.59 8.22
N PHE A 35 8.30 20.51 7.56
CA PHE A 35 7.31 19.45 7.77
C PHE A 35 7.65 18.15 7.01
N LEU A 36 8.34 18.20 5.87
CA LEU A 36 8.66 17.03 5.05
C LEU A 36 9.30 15.84 5.81
N PRO A 37 10.28 16.04 6.72
CA PRO A 37 10.85 14.95 7.49
C PRO A 37 9.81 14.20 8.33
N MET A 38 8.77 14.88 8.81
CA MET A 38 7.71 14.27 9.61
C MET A 38 6.88 13.27 8.79
N GLY A 39 6.65 13.55 7.50
CA GLY A 39 6.02 12.61 6.58
C GLY A 39 6.84 11.34 6.37
N VAL A 40 8.17 11.45 6.31
CA VAL A 40 9.08 10.28 6.21
C VAL A 40 9.00 9.43 7.48
N VAL A 41 9.06 10.05 8.66
CA VAL A 41 8.94 9.36 9.94
C VAL A 41 7.59 8.66 10.07
N PHE A 42 6.50 9.33 9.68
CA PHE A 42 5.18 8.71 9.65
C PHE A 42 5.13 7.52 8.69
N GLY A 43 5.70 7.65 7.49
CA GLY A 43 5.78 6.55 6.52
C GLY A 43 6.54 5.33 7.08
N ALA A 44 7.65 5.55 7.78
CA ALA A 44 8.41 4.50 8.44
C ALA A 44 7.60 3.83 9.57
N ALA A 45 6.96 4.62 10.43
CA ALA A 45 6.08 4.10 11.47
C ALA A 45 4.91 3.29 10.88
N HIS A 46 4.29 3.80 9.81
CA HIS A 46 3.22 3.11 9.10
C HIS A 46 3.71 1.80 8.47
N ALA A 47 4.92 1.73 7.93
CA ALA A 47 5.50 0.51 7.39
C ALA A 47 5.63 -0.59 8.48
N LEU A 48 6.03 -0.21 9.70
CA LEU A 48 6.20 -1.11 10.85
C LEU A 48 4.89 -1.65 11.44
N THR A 49 3.74 -1.05 11.11
CA THR A 49 2.45 -1.53 11.62
C THR A 49 2.13 -2.92 11.08
N PRO A 50 1.68 -3.85 11.94
CA PRO A 50 1.45 -5.23 11.56
C PRO A 50 0.27 -5.35 10.60
N GLY A 51 0.44 -6.18 9.58
CA GLY A 51 -0.60 -6.53 8.61
C GLY A 51 -0.34 -7.91 8.03
N HIS A 52 -1.40 -8.68 7.77
CA HIS A 52 -1.28 -10.06 7.27
C HIS A 52 -0.43 -10.14 5.99
N SER A 53 -0.67 -9.25 5.04
CA SER A 53 0.07 -9.21 3.77
C SER A 53 1.53 -8.75 3.92
N LYS A 54 1.85 -7.91 4.93
CA LYS A 54 3.23 -7.50 5.22
C LYS A 54 4.05 -8.61 5.86
N ALA A 55 3.44 -9.40 6.75
CA ALA A 55 4.11 -10.55 7.37
C ALA A 55 4.47 -11.62 6.33
N VAL A 56 3.53 -11.95 5.43
CA VAL A 56 3.77 -12.90 4.32
C VAL A 56 4.88 -12.40 3.38
N LEU A 57 4.85 -11.11 3.03
CA LEU A 57 5.88 -10.51 2.18
C LEU A 57 7.26 -10.49 2.87
N ALA A 58 7.30 -10.19 4.17
CA ALA A 58 8.53 -10.20 4.96
C ALA A 58 9.15 -11.60 5.02
N THR A 59 8.35 -12.65 5.23
CA THR A 59 8.83 -14.04 5.20
C THR A 59 9.30 -14.46 3.81
N TYR A 60 8.62 -14.03 2.75
CA TYR A 60 9.03 -14.29 1.37
C TYR A 60 10.36 -13.61 1.04
N LEU A 61 10.53 -12.33 1.38
CA LEU A 61 11.77 -11.60 1.17
C LEU A 61 12.93 -12.19 1.97
N ALA A 62 12.69 -12.56 3.23
CA ALA A 62 13.70 -13.18 4.10
C ALA A 62 14.19 -14.54 3.58
N GLY A 63 13.33 -15.27 2.86
CA GLY A 63 13.68 -16.56 2.23
C GLY A 63 14.12 -16.47 0.77
N SER A 64 14.21 -15.26 0.19
CA SER A 64 14.52 -15.07 -1.23
C SER A 64 15.91 -14.47 -1.44
N ASP A 65 16.71 -15.04 -2.36
CA ASP A 65 17.99 -14.48 -2.84
C ASP A 65 17.78 -13.28 -3.80
N ALA A 66 16.76 -12.46 -3.54
CA ALA A 66 16.48 -11.29 -4.34
C ALA A 66 17.56 -10.22 -4.11
N LYS A 67 18.24 -9.81 -5.18
CA LYS A 67 19.24 -8.72 -5.13
C LYS A 67 18.60 -7.45 -4.53
N VAL A 68 19.15 -6.97 -3.41
CA VAL A 68 18.68 -5.80 -2.65
C VAL A 68 18.43 -4.58 -3.55
N SER A 69 19.29 -4.35 -4.55
CA SER A 69 19.16 -3.26 -5.51
C SER A 69 17.88 -3.31 -6.35
N ARG A 70 17.45 -4.51 -6.76
CA ARG A 70 16.21 -4.69 -7.53
C ARG A 70 14.98 -4.50 -6.63
N GLY A 71 15.06 -4.98 -5.39
CA GLY A 71 14.02 -4.74 -4.37
C GLY A 71 13.82 -3.27 -4.07
N LEU A 72 14.91 -2.49 -4.00
CA LEU A 72 14.87 -1.05 -3.79
C LEU A 72 14.20 -0.31 -4.95
N LEU A 73 14.60 -0.58 -6.20
CA LEU A 73 13.99 0.03 -7.38
C LEU A 73 12.49 -0.25 -7.45
N VAL A 74 12.08 -1.50 -7.24
CA VAL A 74 10.66 -1.87 -7.22
C VAL A 74 9.92 -1.15 -6.10
N SER A 75 10.51 -1.06 -4.90
CA SER A 75 9.88 -0.39 -3.76
C SER A 75 9.70 1.11 -4.00
N ILE A 76 10.66 1.77 -4.64
CA ILE A 76 10.57 3.19 -5.02
C ILE A 76 9.46 3.38 -6.06
N THR A 77 9.46 2.59 -7.14
CA THR A 77 8.42 2.66 -8.18
C THR A 77 7.04 2.40 -7.59
N LEU A 78 6.90 1.41 -6.72
CA LEU A 78 5.63 1.08 -6.06
C LEU A 78 5.17 2.23 -5.15
N SER A 79 6.07 2.78 -4.33
CA SER A 79 5.73 3.89 -3.43
C SER A 79 5.35 5.15 -4.21
N PHE A 80 6.10 5.46 -5.27
CA PHE A 80 5.81 6.60 -6.15
C PHE A 80 4.44 6.45 -6.80
N THR A 81 4.19 5.33 -7.49
CA THR A 81 2.90 5.08 -8.15
C THR A 81 1.74 5.08 -7.15
N HIS A 82 1.92 4.46 -5.98
CA HIS A 82 0.91 4.45 -4.93
C HIS A 82 0.54 5.87 -4.45
N VAL A 83 1.54 6.69 -4.13
CA VAL A 83 1.31 8.07 -3.65
C VAL A 83 0.71 8.94 -4.75
N THR A 84 1.23 8.87 -5.99
CA THR A 84 0.70 9.64 -7.11
C THR A 84 -0.77 9.34 -7.37
N ILE A 85 -1.15 8.06 -7.40
CA ILE A 85 -2.55 7.66 -7.61
C ILE A 85 -3.42 8.13 -6.45
N ALA A 86 -2.97 8.00 -5.20
CA ALA A 86 -3.72 8.48 -4.04
C ALA A 86 -3.97 10.01 -4.09
N VAL A 87 -2.95 10.79 -4.45
CA VAL A 87 -3.06 12.25 -4.60
C VAL A 87 -4.00 12.60 -5.75
N LEU A 88 -3.89 11.93 -6.90
CA LEU A 88 -4.80 12.13 -8.03
C LEU A 88 -6.23 11.86 -7.62
N ILE A 89 -6.51 10.71 -7.00
CA ILE A 89 -7.85 10.36 -6.51
C ILE A 89 -8.36 11.42 -5.54
N ALA A 90 -7.56 11.85 -4.56
CA ALA A 90 -7.96 12.86 -3.59
C ALA A 90 -8.27 14.22 -4.25
N ALA A 91 -7.42 14.69 -5.16
CA ALA A 91 -7.59 15.96 -5.86
C ALA A 91 -8.79 15.95 -6.82
N LEU A 92 -8.99 14.84 -7.54
CA LEU A 92 -10.10 14.65 -8.48
C LEU A 92 -11.41 14.28 -7.77
N SER A 93 -11.37 13.86 -6.51
CA SER A 93 -12.58 13.47 -5.78
C SER A 93 -13.57 14.63 -5.62
N LEU A 94 -13.11 15.86 -5.39
CA LEU A 94 -13.98 17.03 -5.20
C LEU A 94 -14.86 17.35 -6.44
N PRO A 95 -14.32 17.43 -7.68
CA PRO A 95 -15.15 17.61 -8.87
C PRO A 95 -15.96 16.37 -9.25
N LEU A 96 -15.46 15.15 -8.99
CA LEU A 96 -16.25 13.92 -9.23
C LEU A 96 -17.44 13.82 -8.27
N VAL A 97 -17.27 14.22 -7.02
CA VAL A 97 -18.33 14.26 -6.01
C VAL A 97 -19.40 15.27 -6.40
N SER A 98 -19.04 16.46 -6.91
CA SER A 98 -20.06 17.45 -7.31
C SER A 98 -20.85 17.05 -8.58
N ILE A 99 -20.24 16.30 -9.51
CA ILE A 99 -20.89 15.84 -10.75
C ILE A 99 -21.70 14.55 -10.53
N ALA A 100 -21.26 13.67 -9.62
CA ALA A 100 -21.92 12.38 -9.37
C ALA A 100 -22.87 12.37 -8.15
N LEU A 101 -22.70 13.29 -7.18
CA LEU A 101 -23.38 13.25 -5.88
C LEU A 101 -24.21 14.52 -5.62
N GLY A 102 -25.26 14.73 -6.42
CA GLY A 102 -26.43 15.50 -6.01
C GLY A 102 -27.12 14.94 -4.75
N SER A 103 -26.64 13.83 -4.19
CA SER A 103 -27.08 13.26 -2.93
C SER A 103 -25.87 12.74 -2.14
N VAL A 104 -25.77 13.21 -0.91
CA VAL A 104 -24.76 12.91 0.08
C VAL A 104 -24.58 11.39 0.25
N GLY A 105 -23.36 10.89 0.08
CA GLY A 105 -22.83 9.89 1.01
C GLY A 105 -22.36 8.53 0.50
N ARG A 106 -22.63 8.10 -0.74
CA ARG A 106 -22.05 6.86 -1.28
C ARG A 106 -21.88 6.95 -2.80
N ALA A 107 -20.76 6.45 -3.32
CA ALA A 107 -20.51 6.24 -4.75
C ALA A 107 -20.71 4.75 -5.08
N PRO A 108 -21.96 4.25 -5.16
CA PRO A 108 -22.26 2.82 -5.10
C PRO A 108 -21.78 2.10 -6.37
N LEU A 109 -21.70 2.84 -7.47
CA LEU A 109 -21.26 2.34 -8.76
C LEU A 109 -19.76 2.05 -8.76
N LEU A 110 -18.93 2.92 -8.18
CA LEU A 110 -17.50 2.66 -7.97
C LEU A 110 -17.28 1.46 -7.04
N GLU A 111 -18.08 1.36 -6.00
CA GLU A 111 -17.99 0.27 -5.02
C GLU A 111 -18.32 -1.09 -5.67
N HIS A 112 -19.38 -1.18 -6.46
CA HIS A 112 -19.73 -2.41 -7.18
C HIS A 112 -18.66 -2.79 -8.22
N ILE A 113 -18.14 -1.82 -8.98
CA ILE A 113 -17.07 -2.08 -9.96
C ILE A 113 -15.82 -2.60 -9.27
N SER A 114 -15.39 -1.96 -8.18
CA SER A 114 -14.22 -2.36 -7.41
C SER A 114 -14.35 -3.79 -6.85
N ARG A 115 -15.51 -4.11 -6.25
CA ARG A 115 -15.81 -5.46 -5.75
C ARG A 115 -15.78 -6.50 -6.86
N GLY A 116 -16.34 -6.17 -8.03
CA GLY A 116 -16.31 -7.04 -9.21
C GLY A 116 -14.89 -7.30 -9.72
N LEU A 117 -14.06 -6.25 -9.84
CA LEU A 117 -12.67 -6.38 -10.26
C LEU A 117 -11.83 -7.21 -9.29
N LEU A 118 -11.98 -6.98 -7.98
CA LEU A 118 -11.28 -7.77 -6.95
C LEU A 118 -11.66 -9.25 -7.04
N GLY A 119 -12.95 -9.55 -7.20
CA GLY A 119 -13.43 -10.92 -7.38
C GLY A 119 -12.82 -11.58 -8.62
N LEU A 120 -12.80 -10.87 -9.76
CA LEU A 120 -12.23 -11.37 -11.01
C LEU A 120 -10.73 -11.66 -10.88
N ILE A 121 -9.96 -10.74 -10.26
CA ILE A 121 -8.52 -10.93 -10.03
C ILE A 121 -8.27 -12.12 -9.11
N GLY A 122 -9.06 -12.26 -8.03
CA GLY A 122 -8.96 -13.39 -7.11
C GLY A 122 -9.21 -14.73 -7.81
N VAL A 123 -10.27 -14.82 -8.63
CA VAL A 123 -10.58 -16.02 -9.43
C VAL A 123 -9.46 -16.31 -10.43
N TRP A 124 -8.92 -15.29 -11.09
CA TRP A 124 -7.81 -15.44 -12.02
C TRP A 124 -6.54 -15.95 -11.32
N MET A 125 -6.21 -15.45 -10.13
CA MET A 125 -5.07 -15.93 -9.35
C MET A 125 -5.25 -17.39 -8.91
N LEU A 126 -6.45 -17.77 -8.48
CA LEU A 126 -6.81 -19.16 -8.13
C LEU A 126 -6.68 -20.09 -9.34
N TRP A 127 -7.24 -19.70 -10.49
CA TRP A 127 -7.11 -20.47 -11.73
C TRP A 127 -5.64 -20.62 -12.10
N ARG A 128 -4.87 -19.53 -12.11
CA ARG A 128 -3.45 -19.58 -12.45
C ARG A 128 -2.68 -20.55 -11.56
N ALA A 129 -2.88 -20.50 -10.24
CA ALA A 129 -2.26 -21.41 -9.29
C ALA A 129 -2.61 -22.87 -9.58
N LEU A 130 -3.89 -23.18 -9.81
CA LEU A 130 -4.35 -24.54 -10.10
C LEU A 130 -3.90 -25.05 -11.47
N SER A 131 -3.76 -24.17 -12.47
CA SER A 131 -3.29 -24.56 -13.81
C SER A 131 -1.77 -24.74 -13.89
N HIS A 132 -0.98 -24.03 -13.04
CA HIS A 132 0.47 -24.21 -12.97
C HIS A 132 0.89 -25.46 -12.20
N SER A 133 -0.01 -26.08 -11.41
CA SER A 133 0.25 -27.36 -10.74
C SER A 133 0.33 -28.57 -11.69
N HIS A 134 0.16 -28.39 -13.01
CA HIS A 134 0.25 -29.49 -13.98
C HIS A 134 1.57 -29.57 -14.78
N HIS A 135 2.54 -28.68 -14.54
CA HIS A 135 3.83 -28.69 -15.29
C HIS A 135 5.09 -28.48 -14.43
N HIS A 136 5.27 -29.31 -13.39
CA HIS A 136 6.62 -29.60 -12.87
C HIS A 136 6.80 -31.10 -12.67
N ARG A 137 7.16 -31.77 -13.76
CA ARG A 137 7.77 -33.10 -13.75
C ARG A 137 9.26 -32.89 -14.09
N HIS A 138 10.13 -33.28 -13.16
CA HIS A 138 11.60 -33.50 -13.29
C HIS A 138 12.53 -32.28 -13.38
N GLU A 139 12.87 -31.60 -12.28
CA GLU A 139 14.22 -30.98 -12.05
C GLU A 139 14.50 -30.76 -10.54
N GLY A 140 14.25 -31.75 -9.68
CA GLY A 140 14.39 -31.58 -8.21
C GLY A 140 15.02 -32.74 -7.42
N GLU A 141 15.46 -33.81 -8.06
CA GLU A 141 16.06 -34.99 -7.38
C GLU A 141 17.59 -35.10 -7.54
N ALA A 142 18.32 -33.98 -7.55
CA ALA A 142 19.79 -34.02 -7.68
C ALA A 142 20.59 -33.19 -6.65
N VAL A 143 19.96 -32.68 -5.59
CA VAL A 143 20.68 -31.98 -4.49
C VAL A 143 20.23 -32.42 -3.08
N GLY A 144 19.65 -33.61 -2.97
CA GLY A 144 19.71 -34.39 -1.73
C GLY A 144 20.77 -35.46 -1.91
N VAL A 145 21.73 -35.54 -0.97
CA VAL A 145 22.96 -36.38 -1.02
C VAL A 145 24.14 -35.73 -1.75
N MET A 146 24.79 -34.75 -1.11
CA MET A 146 26.19 -34.84 -0.67
C MET A 146 26.69 -33.51 -0.10
N ALA A 147 27.35 -33.62 1.07
CA ALA A 147 28.12 -32.62 1.84
C ALA A 147 27.32 -31.67 2.74
#